data_AF-A0A6B2T9A2-F1
#
_entry.id   AF-A0A6B2T9A2-F1
#
_cell.length_a   1.000
_cell.length_b   1.000
_cell.length_c   1.000
_cell.angle_alpha   90.00
_cell.angle_beta   90.00
_cell.angle_gamma   90.00
#
_symmetry.space_group_name_H-M   'P 1'
#
loop_
_entity.id
_entity.type
_entity.pdbx_description
1 polymer ?
#
loop_
_entity_poly.entity_id
_entity_poly.type
_entity_poly.pdbx_seq_one_letter_code
_entity_poly.pdbx_strand_id
1 'polypeptide(L)' 'PSRMPGWHRYPLREVLAERLGIPVTVDNDATMMAVGEHRAARPELEHLVVVKAGRGIGSGVISAGRPHDGAN' A
#
# COMPACT_ATOMS: atom_id res chain seq x y z
N PRO A 1 7.30 2.66 15.20
CA PRO A 1 5.99 2.06 15.54
C PRO A 1 6.17 1.02 16.66
N SER A 2 5.15 0.69 17.45
CA SER A 2 5.30 -0.30 18.55
C SER A 2 5.86 -1.65 18.08
N ARG A 3 5.53 -2.05 16.85
CA ARG A 3 6.02 -3.29 16.21
C ARG A 3 7.31 -3.12 15.39
N MET A 4 7.76 -1.88 15.17
CA MET A 4 8.97 -1.56 14.41
C MET A 4 9.70 -0.37 15.07
N PRO A 5 10.51 -0.61 16.11
CA PRO A 5 11.36 0.42 16.70
C PRO A 5 12.30 1.05 15.66
N GLY A 6 12.54 2.36 15.74
CA GLY A 6 13.39 3.10 14.79
C GLY A 6 12.75 3.43 13.43
N TRP A 7 11.59 2.85 13.10
CA TRP A 7 10.91 3.10 11.82
C TRP A 7 10.05 4.37 11.81
N HIS A 8 9.96 5.10 12.91
CA HIS A 8 9.18 6.33 12.94
C HIS A 8 9.87 7.38 12.06
N ARG A 9 9.16 7.84 11.01
CA ARG A 9 9.68 8.79 10.00
C ARG A 9 10.98 8.32 9.32
N TYR A 10 11.23 7.01 9.29
CA TYR A 10 12.37 6.48 8.56
C TYR A 10 12.17 6.72 7.04
N PRO A 11 13.12 7.34 6.33
CA PRO A 11 12.98 7.73 4.93
C PRO A 11 13.20 6.52 3.99
N LEU A 12 12.32 5.52 4.10
CA LEU A 12 12.50 4.24 3.41
C LEU A 12 12.55 4.40 1.89
N ARG A 13 11.70 5.29 1.36
CA ARG A 13 11.60 5.52 -0.09
C ARG A 13 12.91 6.06 -0.64
N GLU A 14 13.48 7.06 0.03
CA GLU A 14 14.73 7.72 -0.34
C GLU A 14 15.89 6.74 -0.26
N VAL A 15 15.99 6.00 0.85
CA VAL A 15 17.04 4.99 1.05
C VAL A 15 17.00 3.91 -0.02
N LEU A 16 15.81 3.43 -0.40
CA LEU A 16 15.67 2.43 -1.46
C LEU A 16 15.94 3.02 -2.84
N ALA A 17 15.48 4.24 -3.12
CA ALA A 17 15.73 4.91 -4.40
C ALA A 17 17.22 5.14 -4.63
N GLU A 18 17.96 5.60 -3.61
CA GLU A 18 19.41 5.79 -3.67
C GLU A 18 20.14 4.46 -3.93
N ARG A 19 19.77 3.40 -3.21
CA ARG A 19 20.41 2.08 -3.35
C ARG A 19 20.14 1.40 -4.67
N LEU A 20 18.93 1.56 -5.21
CA LEU A 20 18.51 0.87 -6.43
C LEU A 20 18.76 1.70 -7.70
N GLY A 21 18.98 3.01 -7.56
CA GLY A 21 19.17 3.92 -8.70
C GLY A 21 17.93 4.10 -9.58
N ILE A 22 16.74 3.76 -9.07
CA ILE A 22 15.46 3.83 -9.80
C ILE A 22 14.36 4.49 -8.94
N PRO A 23 13.29 5.02 -9.55
CA PRO A 23 12.14 5.53 -8.81
C PRO A 23 11.51 4.45 -7.93
N VAL A 24 11.21 4.80 -6.66
CA VAL A 24 10.58 3.89 -5.68
C VAL A 24 9.28 4.49 -5.15
N THR A 25 8.25 3.63 -5.09
CA THR A 25 7.02 3.92 -4.36
C THR A 25 6.83 2.96 -3.19
N VAL A 26 6.45 3.51 -2.04
CA VAL A 26 6.17 2.77 -0.81
C VAL A 26 4.75 3.08 -0.38
N ASP A 27 4.02 2.05 0.04
CA ASP A 27 2.69 2.12 0.63
C ASP A 27 2.52 1.01 1.67
N ASN A 28 1.41 1.01 2.39
CA ASN A 28 1.05 -0.03 3.34
C ASN A 28 0.58 -1.33 2.64
N ASP A 29 0.66 -2.43 3.37
CA ASP A 29 0.41 -3.76 2.83
C ASP A 29 -1.03 -3.97 2.37
N ALA A 30 -2.02 -3.41 3.06
CA ALA A 30 -3.43 -3.54 2.70
C ALA A 30 -3.77 -2.77 1.41
N THR A 31 -3.20 -1.58 1.20
CA THR A 31 -3.32 -0.87 -0.09
C THR A 31 -2.69 -1.68 -1.21
N MET A 32 -1.49 -2.24 -1.00
CA MET A 32 -0.83 -3.05 -2.03
C MET A 32 -1.58 -4.35 -2.34
N MET A 33 -2.24 -4.96 -1.35
CA MET A 33 -3.16 -6.07 -1.60
C MET A 33 -4.34 -5.63 -2.49
N ALA A 34 -4.97 -4.49 -2.23
CA ALA A 34 -6.03 -3.96 -3.07
C ALA A 34 -5.58 -3.69 -4.52
N VAL A 35 -4.38 -3.12 -4.69
CA VAL A 35 -3.78 -2.93 -6.02
C VAL A 35 -3.54 -4.25 -6.72
N GLY A 36 -3.02 -5.25 -6.01
CA GLY A 36 -2.79 -6.59 -6.55
C GLY A 36 -4.08 -7.26 -7.02
N GLU A 37 -5.09 -7.32 -6.15
CA GLU A 37 -6.40 -7.89 -6.47
C GLU A 37 -7.06 -7.17 -7.65
N HIS A 38 -7.04 -5.84 -7.65
CA HIS A 38 -7.58 -5.04 -8.74
C HIS A 38 -6.86 -5.34 -10.05
N ARG A 39 -5.52 -5.29 -10.09
CA ARG A 39 -4.79 -5.45 -11.35
C ARG A 39 -4.82 -6.87 -11.89
N ALA A 40 -4.75 -7.88 -11.03
CA ALA A 40 -4.56 -9.26 -11.46
C ALA A 40 -5.87 -10.02 -11.61
N ALA A 41 -6.86 -9.76 -10.77
CA ALA A 41 -8.06 -10.57 -10.68
C ALA A 41 -9.34 -9.80 -11.04
N ARG A 42 -9.38 -8.48 -10.78
CA ARG A 42 -10.58 -7.64 -10.91
C ARG A 42 -10.32 -6.28 -11.61
N PRO A 43 -9.64 -6.24 -12.76
CA PRO A 43 -9.22 -4.97 -13.39
C PRO A 43 -10.41 -4.13 -13.87
N GLU A 44 -11.57 -4.75 -14.06
CA GLU A 44 -12.81 -4.12 -14.49
C GLU A 44 -13.53 -3.33 -13.39
N LEU A 45 -13.21 -3.56 -12.12
CA LEU A 45 -13.92 -2.91 -11.01
C LEU A 45 -13.42 -1.48 -10.80
N GLU A 46 -14.32 -0.51 -10.83
CA GLU A 46 -13.99 0.88 -10.47
C GLU A 46 -13.85 1.08 -8.97
N HIS A 47 -14.57 0.28 -8.18
CA HIS A 47 -14.59 0.36 -6.73
C HIS A 47 -14.35 -1.02 -6.12
N LEU A 48 -13.34 -1.13 -5.25
CA LEU A 48 -12.97 -2.35 -4.57
C LEU A 48 -12.51 -2.02 -3.15
N VAL A 49 -12.99 -2.79 -2.18
CA VAL A 49 -12.44 -2.77 -0.82
C VAL A 49 -11.86 -4.14 -0.53
N VAL A 50 -10.58 -4.19 -0.18
CA VAL A 50 -9.93 -5.38 0.34
C VAL A 50 -9.80 -5.25 1.84
N VAL A 51 -10.27 -6.26 2.57
CA VAL A 51 -10.11 -6.37 4.02
C VAL A 51 -9.15 -7.50 4.31
N LYS A 52 -8.00 -7.16 4.90
CA LYS A 52 -7.03 -8.13 5.41
C LYS A 52 -7.35 -8.42 6.87
N ALA A 53 -7.76 -9.64 7.16
CA ALA A 53 -8.06 -10.10 8.52
C ALA A 53 -7.10 -11.21 8.96
N GLY A 54 -6.30 -10.94 9.99
CA GLY A 54 -5.34 -11.89 10.56
C GLY A 54 -4.81 -11.42 11.92
N ARG A 55 -3.48 -11.41 12.13
CA ARG A 55 -2.85 -10.85 13.36
C ARG A 55 -3.14 -9.36 13.60
N GLY A 56 -3.72 -8.69 12.61
CA GLY A 56 -4.30 -7.37 12.69
C GLY A 56 -5.35 -7.22 11.59
N ILE A 57 -6.13 -6.15 11.67
CA ILE A 57 -7.07 -5.75 10.62
C ILE A 57 -6.45 -4.59 9.85
N GLY A 58 -6.53 -4.64 8.52
CA GLY A 58 -6.19 -3.54 7.64
C GLY A 58 -7.09 -3.57 6.41
N SER A 59 -7.23 -2.43 5.74
CA SER A 59 -8.02 -2.34 4.51
C SER A 59 -7.32 -1.49 3.45
N GLY A 60 -7.50 -1.87 2.20
CA GLY A 60 -7.11 -1.09 1.03
C GLY A 60 -8.35 -0.78 0.19
N VAL A 61 -8.37 0.39 -0.43
CA VAL A 61 -9.53 0.87 -1.20
C VAL A 61 -9.08 1.28 -2.60
N ILE A 62 -9.81 0.82 -3.61
CA ILE A 62 -9.79 1.34 -4.97
C ILE A 62 -11.07 2.15 -5.17
N SER A 63 -10.95 3.35 -5.72
CA SER A 63 -12.06 4.20 -6.11
C SER A 63 -11.78 4.83 -7.46
N ALA A 64 -12.77 4.84 -8.35
CA ALA A 64 -12.61 5.26 -9.75
C ALA A 64 -11.41 4.57 -10.44
N GLY A 65 -11.22 3.28 -10.17
CA GLY A 65 -10.14 2.45 -10.73
C GLY A 65 -8.74 2.78 -10.21
N ARG A 66 -8.61 3.58 -9.14
CA ARG A 66 -7.32 3.99 -8.58
C ARG A 66 -7.23 3.71 -7.08
N PRO A 67 -6.03 3.40 -6.55
CA PRO A 67 -5.82 3.34 -5.10
C PRO A 67 -6.22 4.66 -4.45
N HIS A 68 -6.91 4.56 -3.33
CA HIS A 68 -7.33 5.70 -2.54
C HIS A 68 -6.32 5.94 -1.42
N ASP A 69 -5.52 6.99 -1.54
CA ASP A 69 -4.37 7.29 -0.65
C ASP A 69 -4.79 7.81 0.74
N GLY A 70 -6.08 8.01 0.98
CA GLY A 70 -6.58 8.69 2.18
C GLY A 70 -6.29 10.19 2.15
N ALA A 71 -6.50 10.86 3.28
CA ALA A 71 -6.48 12.33 3.36
C ALA A 71 -5.26 12.92 4.09
N ASN A 72 -4.24 12.12 4.42
CA ASN A 72 -3.16 12.50 5.33
C ASN A 72 -1.77 12.39 4.70
#